data_AF-A0A8J9Y3Y2-F1
#
_entry.id   AF-A0A8J9Y3Y2-F1
#
_cell.length_a   1.000
_cell.length_b   1.000
_cell.length_c   1.000
_cell.angle_alpha   90.00
_cell.angle_beta   90.00
_cell.angle_gamma   90.00
#
_symmetry.space_group_name_H-M   'P 1'
#
loop_
_entity.id
_entity.type
_entity.pdbx_description
1 polymer ?
#
loop_
_entity_poly.entity_id
_entity_poly.type
_entity_poly.pdbx_seq_one_letter_code
_entity_poly.pdbx_strand_id
1 'polypeptide(L)'
;MESMKHTIAELSEHFNSKMAEFQKQLQTSSASATSPASTIATQFSTFRSFVLTALEGLQKQLDVLSRKQDEFEMRSRKKILLIHGVQESKNEKMSQVVTKIISENLDIPLKEDDISHCHRLGHSRSDKPRAVLVKFKDFSLRNKIWYSKSGLKNSGITLSEFLTKERHSTFVAARQRLGVSKCWTKDGYVVVVGADGSQSRILTVGELNAISPLPHDAPLSTSSAPPVSSGPSNTGKVSNIRTKRAIKK
;
A
#
# COMPACT_ATOMS: atom_id res chain seq x y z
N MET A 1 10.07 -6.27 -2.53
CA MET A 1 11.09 -5.36 -3.09
C MET A 1 11.89 -4.69 -2.00
N GLU A 2 11.27 -4.08 -0.98
CA GLU A 2 12.01 -3.50 0.17
C GLU A 2 12.94 -4.50 0.85
N SER A 3 12.46 -5.72 1.13
CA SER A 3 13.31 -6.80 1.68
C SER A 3 14.52 -7.13 0.78
N MET A 4 14.39 -7.04 -0.54
CA MET A 4 15.51 -7.33 -1.46
C MET A 4 16.48 -6.15 -1.56
N LYS A 5 15.98 -4.90 -1.51
CA LYS A 5 16.82 -3.70 -1.39
C LYS A 5 17.62 -3.71 -0.09
N HIS A 6 17.00 -4.14 1.00
CA HIS A 6 17.66 -4.36 2.28
C HIS A 6 18.78 -5.39 2.15
N THR A 7 18.51 -6.56 1.57
CA THR A 7 19.53 -7.61 1.35
C THR A 7 20.71 -7.14 0.50
N ILE A 8 20.47 -6.33 -0.55
CA ILE A 8 21.56 -5.77 -1.37
C ILE A 8 22.35 -4.73 -0.59
N ALA A 9 21.68 -3.88 0.20
CA ALA A 9 22.35 -2.91 1.06
C ALA A 9 23.21 -3.61 2.12
N GLU A 10 22.68 -4.64 2.79
CA GLU A 10 23.42 -5.49 3.73
C GLU A 10 24.59 -6.20 3.05
N LEU A 11 24.40 -6.73 1.84
CA LEU A 11 25.48 -7.38 1.09
C LEU A 11 26.58 -6.39 0.72
N SER A 12 26.20 -5.18 0.31
CA SER A 12 27.14 -4.09 0.01
C SER A 12 27.89 -3.65 1.28
N GLU A 13 27.20 -3.51 2.40
CA GLU A 13 27.80 -3.15 3.69
C GLU A 13 28.75 -4.24 4.20
N HIS A 14 28.32 -5.51 4.17
CA HIS A 14 29.14 -6.65 4.55
C HIS A 14 30.36 -6.79 3.65
N PHE A 15 30.19 -6.61 2.34
CA PHE A 15 31.30 -6.58 1.40
C PHE A 15 32.25 -5.43 1.73
N ASN A 16 31.76 -4.20 1.89
CA ASN A 16 32.59 -3.04 2.24
C ASN A 16 33.38 -3.27 3.55
N SER A 17 32.75 -3.88 4.56
CA SER A 17 33.37 -4.22 5.84
C SER A 17 34.48 -5.26 5.67
N LYS A 18 34.19 -6.40 5.02
CA LYS A 18 35.19 -7.44 4.73
C LYS A 18 36.34 -6.95 3.86
N MET A 19 36.05 -6.03 2.95
CA MET A 19 37.06 -5.41 2.10
C MET A 19 37.95 -4.44 2.89
N ALA A 20 37.39 -3.73 3.87
CA ALA A 20 38.18 -2.87 4.77
C ALA A 20 39.09 -3.71 5.70
N GLU A 21 38.58 -4.83 6.23
CA GLU A 21 39.37 -5.79 7.00
C GLU A 21 40.54 -6.34 6.17
N PHE A 22 40.28 -6.75 4.92
CA PHE A 22 41.30 -7.29 4.03
C PHE A 22 42.36 -6.24 3.66
N GLN A 23 41.95 -5.00 3.40
CA GLN A 23 42.88 -3.91 3.14
C GLN A 23 43.79 -3.63 4.35
N LYS A 24 43.24 -3.68 5.56
CA LYS A 24 44.02 -3.54 6.81
C LYS A 24 45.02 -4.69 6.99
N GLN A 25 44.65 -5.92 6.64
CA GLN A 25 45.56 -7.06 6.64
C GLN A 25 46.70 -6.88 5.63
N LEU A 26 46.41 -6.47 4.38
CA LEU A 26 47.43 -6.18 3.38
C LEU A 26 48.43 -5.10 3.83
N GLN A 27 47.94 -4.02 4.46
CA GLN A 27 48.80 -2.96 5.00
C GLN A 27 49.68 -3.46 6.16
N THR A 28 49.13 -4.28 7.07
CA THR A 28 49.87 -4.84 8.21
C THR A 28 50.95 -5.83 7.77
N SER A 29 50.69 -6.62 6.73
CA SER A 29 51.65 -7.59 6.16
C SER A 29 52.74 -6.94 5.29
N SER A 30 52.57 -5.68 4.87
CA SER A 30 53.53 -4.97 3.99
C SER A 30 54.75 -4.36 4.71
N ALA A 31 54.86 -4.51 6.03
CA ALA A 31 55.99 -4.00 6.82
C ALA A 31 57.32 -4.76 6.59
N SER A 32 57.35 -5.81 5.76
CA SER A 32 58.58 -6.54 5.41
C SER A 32 58.80 -6.57 3.88
N ALA A 33 59.62 -5.62 3.44
CA ALA A 33 60.44 -5.55 2.22
C ALA A 33 59.86 -5.88 0.80
N THR A 34 60.01 -4.86 -0.07
CA THR A 34 60.30 -4.92 -1.53
C THR A 34 59.20 -5.39 -2.50
N SER A 35 58.34 -4.46 -2.96
CA SER A 35 57.81 -4.25 -4.35
C SER A 35 56.70 -5.10 -5.06
N PRO A 36 56.08 -6.18 -4.51
CA PRO A 36 54.80 -6.72 -5.03
C PRO A 36 53.53 -6.18 -4.38
N ALA A 37 53.62 -5.62 -3.17
CA ALA A 37 52.44 -5.27 -2.36
C ALA A 37 51.62 -4.10 -2.95
N SER A 38 52.26 -3.15 -3.64
CA SER A 38 51.58 -2.03 -4.31
C SER A 38 50.75 -2.48 -5.51
N THR A 39 51.22 -3.49 -6.25
CA THR A 39 50.49 -4.09 -7.37
C THR A 39 49.25 -4.84 -6.90
N ILE A 40 49.34 -5.58 -5.78
CA ILE A 40 48.17 -6.27 -5.20
C ILE A 40 47.16 -5.26 -4.67
N ALA A 41 47.60 -4.21 -3.98
CA ALA A 41 46.72 -3.16 -3.46
C ALA A 41 45.97 -2.41 -4.57
N THR A 42 46.65 -2.13 -5.70
CA THR A 42 46.03 -1.48 -6.88
C THR A 42 45.08 -2.41 -7.63
N GLN A 43 45.42 -3.70 -7.79
CA GLN A 43 44.51 -4.70 -8.35
C GLN A 43 43.27 -4.87 -7.48
N PHE A 44 43.44 -4.88 -6.16
CA PHE A 44 42.35 -5.00 -5.20
C PHE A 44 41.41 -3.79 -5.22
N SER A 45 41.94 -2.56 -5.24
CA SER A 45 41.11 -1.35 -5.34
C SER A 45 40.35 -1.30 -6.66
N THR A 46 40.97 -1.74 -7.75
CA THR A 46 40.33 -1.85 -9.07
C THR A 46 39.19 -2.87 -9.04
N PHE A 47 39.42 -4.06 -8.48
CA PHE A 47 38.38 -5.08 -8.30
C PHE A 47 37.24 -4.58 -7.41
N ARG A 48 37.55 -3.91 -6.29
CA ARG A 48 36.54 -3.31 -5.40
C ARG A 48 35.66 -2.33 -6.16
N SER A 49 36.27 -1.40 -6.88
CA SER A 49 35.54 -0.40 -7.66
C SER A 49 34.66 -1.07 -8.71
N PHE A 50 35.18 -2.08 -9.41
CA PHE A 50 34.41 -2.87 -10.37
C PHE A 50 33.19 -3.56 -9.73
N VAL A 51 33.37 -4.25 -8.60
CA VAL A 51 32.27 -4.97 -7.91
C VAL A 51 31.21 -3.99 -7.43
N LEU A 52 31.60 -2.88 -6.79
CA LEU A 52 30.65 -1.87 -6.32
C LEU A 52 29.88 -1.23 -7.48
N THR A 53 30.58 -0.88 -8.57
CA THR A 53 29.95 -0.35 -9.78
C THR A 53 28.97 -1.34 -10.39
N ALA A 54 29.32 -2.64 -10.42
CA ALA A 54 28.45 -3.69 -10.92
C ALA A 54 27.20 -3.89 -10.05
N LEU A 55 27.35 -3.85 -8.71
CA LEU A 55 26.23 -3.94 -7.77
C LEU A 55 25.28 -2.74 -7.90
N GLU A 56 25.82 -1.52 -7.99
CA GLU A 56 25.03 -0.31 -8.24
C GLU A 56 24.31 -0.38 -9.59
N GLY A 57 24.99 -0.88 -10.62
CA GLY A 57 24.41 -1.11 -11.94
C GLY A 57 23.23 -2.08 -11.89
N LEU A 58 23.39 -3.20 -11.17
CA LEU A 58 22.35 -4.21 -10.98
C LEU A 58 21.15 -3.64 -10.21
N GLN A 59 21.40 -2.86 -9.15
CA GLN A 59 20.35 -2.22 -8.37
C GLN A 59 19.53 -1.25 -9.24
N LYS A 60 20.20 -0.43 -10.07
CA LYS A 60 19.54 0.47 -11.02
C LYS A 60 18.70 -0.29 -12.05
N GLN A 61 19.22 -1.40 -12.60
CA GLN A 61 18.47 -2.23 -13.55
C GLN A 61 17.22 -2.85 -12.92
N LEU A 62 17.34 -3.34 -11.68
CA LEU A 62 16.22 -3.91 -10.94
C LEU A 62 15.14 -2.85 -10.67
N ASP A 63 15.52 -1.64 -10.30
CA ASP A 63 14.60 -0.53 -10.10
C ASP A 63 13.87 -0.14 -11.40
N VAL A 64 14.57 -0.11 -12.53
CA VAL A 64 13.96 0.12 -13.85
C VAL A 64 12.97 -0.99 -14.20
N LEU A 65 13.35 -2.25 -13.99
CA LEU A 65 12.50 -3.40 -14.29
C LEU A 65 11.24 -3.40 -13.42
N SER A 66 11.41 -3.14 -12.13
CA SER A 66 10.33 -2.99 -11.15
C SER A 66 9.30 -1.94 -11.59
N ARG A 67 9.77 -0.72 -11.94
CA ARG A 67 8.90 0.35 -12.42
C ARG A 67 8.14 -0.03 -13.69
N LYS A 68 8.83 -0.67 -14.65
CA LYS A 68 8.19 -1.16 -15.89
C LYS A 68 7.14 -2.23 -15.61
N GLN A 69 7.41 -3.14 -14.67
CA GLN A 69 6.44 -4.15 -14.26
C GLN A 69 5.18 -3.50 -13.68
N ASP A 70 5.34 -2.54 -12.75
CA ASP A 70 4.22 -1.78 -12.19
C ASP A 70 3.43 -1.02 -13.28
N GLU A 71 4.12 -0.37 -14.21
CA GLU A 71 3.48 0.32 -15.34
C GLU A 71 2.67 -0.64 -16.22
N PHE A 72 3.22 -1.79 -16.60
CA PHE A 72 2.51 -2.77 -17.42
C PHE A 72 1.30 -3.36 -16.69
N GLU A 73 1.48 -3.68 -15.42
CA GLU A 73 0.39 -4.15 -14.56
C GLU A 73 -0.69 -3.07 -14.47
N MET A 74 -0.33 -1.80 -14.28
CA MET A 74 -1.29 -0.71 -14.20
C MET A 74 -2.00 -0.47 -15.53
N ARG A 75 -1.29 -0.56 -16.65
CA ARG A 75 -1.88 -0.49 -18.00
C ARG A 75 -2.91 -1.61 -18.22
N SER A 76 -2.66 -2.81 -17.71
CA SER A 76 -3.61 -3.92 -17.80
C SER A 76 -4.88 -3.67 -16.96
N ARG A 77 -4.73 -2.97 -15.83
CA ARG A 77 -5.81 -2.65 -14.87
C ARG A 77 -6.55 -1.35 -15.18
N LYS A 78 -6.14 -0.56 -16.19
CA LYS A 78 -6.73 0.75 -16.51
C LYS A 78 -8.25 0.71 -16.78
N LYS A 79 -8.76 -0.41 -17.29
CA LYS A 79 -10.19 -0.61 -17.57
C LYS A 79 -10.95 -1.24 -16.41
N ILE A 80 -10.31 -1.35 -15.24
CA ILE A 80 -10.87 -2.01 -14.06
C ILE A 80 -11.27 -0.96 -13.02
N LEU A 81 -12.44 -1.14 -12.43
CA LEU A 81 -12.88 -0.46 -11.22
C LEU A 81 -13.25 -1.51 -10.16
N LEU A 82 -13.13 -1.13 -8.90
CA LEU A 82 -13.65 -1.87 -7.77
C LEU A 82 -14.90 -1.17 -7.25
N ILE A 83 -15.94 -1.95 -6.99
CA ILE A 83 -17.19 -1.51 -6.40
C ILE A 83 -17.30 -2.11 -4.99
N HIS A 84 -17.48 -1.25 -3.99
CA HIS A 84 -17.63 -1.65 -2.59
C HIS A 84 -19.05 -1.38 -2.11
N GLY A 85 -19.52 -2.13 -1.11
CA GLY A 85 -20.84 -1.92 -0.50
C GLY A 85 -22.00 -2.65 -1.18
N VAL A 86 -21.72 -3.49 -2.19
CA VAL A 86 -22.75 -4.30 -2.87
C VAL A 86 -23.09 -5.50 -1.99
N GLN A 87 -24.34 -5.65 -1.57
CA GLN A 87 -24.79 -6.80 -0.75
C GLN A 87 -24.57 -8.13 -1.48
N GLU A 88 -24.30 -9.20 -0.74
CA GLU A 88 -24.03 -10.53 -1.30
C GLU A 88 -25.27 -11.44 -1.25
N SER A 89 -25.49 -12.18 -2.32
CA SER A 89 -26.59 -13.13 -2.48
C SER A 89 -26.03 -14.44 -3.08
N LYS A 90 -26.71 -15.56 -2.82
CA LYS A 90 -26.19 -16.90 -3.16
C LYS A 90 -26.13 -17.21 -4.66
N ASN A 91 -26.87 -16.50 -5.50
CA ASN A 91 -26.97 -16.78 -6.94
C ASN A 91 -26.96 -15.49 -7.77
N GLU A 92 -25.92 -14.67 -7.60
CA GLU A 92 -25.84 -13.36 -8.25
C GLU A 92 -25.20 -13.43 -9.63
N LYS A 93 -25.90 -12.90 -10.63
CA LYS A 93 -25.30 -12.54 -11.92
C LYS A 93 -24.61 -11.19 -11.80
N MET A 94 -23.30 -11.21 -11.54
CA MET A 94 -22.50 -10.00 -11.27
C MET A 94 -22.66 -8.90 -12.33
N SER A 95 -22.62 -9.25 -13.62
CA SER A 95 -22.78 -8.27 -14.70
C SER A 95 -24.14 -7.56 -14.64
N GLN A 96 -25.21 -8.26 -14.29
CA GLN A 96 -26.56 -7.69 -14.14
C GLN A 96 -26.65 -6.77 -12.94
N VAL A 97 -26.11 -7.21 -11.80
CA VAL A 97 -26.09 -6.42 -10.56
C VAL A 97 -25.32 -5.11 -10.77
N VAL A 98 -24.14 -5.18 -11.39
CA VAL A 98 -23.32 -3.99 -11.68
C VAL A 98 -24.01 -3.07 -12.69
N THR A 99 -24.60 -3.63 -13.74
CA THR A 99 -25.36 -2.87 -14.74
C THR A 99 -26.51 -2.11 -14.11
N LYS A 100 -27.30 -2.78 -13.26
CA LYS A 100 -28.40 -2.16 -12.53
C LYS A 100 -27.92 -1.01 -11.64
N ILE A 101 -26.90 -1.26 -10.80
CA ILE A 101 -26.35 -0.25 -9.89
C ILE A 101 -25.88 1.00 -10.64
N ILE A 102 -25.12 0.80 -11.73
CA ILE A 102 -24.56 1.92 -12.49
C ILE A 102 -25.65 2.71 -13.20
N SER A 103 -26.58 2.02 -13.88
CA SER A 103 -27.67 2.68 -14.61
C SER A 103 -28.61 3.45 -13.67
N GLU A 104 -28.98 2.87 -12.52
CA GLU A 104 -29.89 3.50 -11.55
C GLU A 104 -29.29 4.72 -10.84
N ASN A 105 -27.99 4.70 -10.54
CA ASN A 105 -27.36 5.76 -9.74
C ASN A 105 -26.64 6.83 -10.57
N LEU A 106 -26.18 6.50 -11.79
CA LEU A 106 -25.31 7.38 -12.57
C LEU A 106 -25.93 7.91 -13.86
N ASP A 107 -27.13 7.45 -14.24
CA ASP A 107 -27.79 7.80 -15.51
C ASP A 107 -26.89 7.54 -16.72
N ILE A 108 -26.15 6.42 -16.68
CA ILE A 108 -25.28 5.96 -17.77
C ILE A 108 -25.90 4.69 -18.34
N PRO A 109 -26.26 4.65 -19.64
CA PRO A 109 -26.76 3.43 -20.26
C PRO A 109 -25.61 2.43 -20.36
N LEU A 110 -25.59 1.46 -19.45
CA LEU A 110 -24.64 0.36 -19.43
C LEU A 110 -25.34 -0.92 -19.87
N LYS A 111 -24.71 -1.71 -20.73
CA LYS A 111 -25.17 -3.06 -21.10
C LYS A 111 -24.23 -4.10 -20.53
N GLU A 112 -24.72 -5.33 -20.36
CA GLU A 112 -23.86 -6.46 -19.94
C GLU A 112 -22.69 -6.68 -20.92
N ASP A 113 -22.91 -6.43 -22.21
CA ASP A 113 -21.89 -6.54 -23.26
C ASP A 113 -20.74 -5.55 -23.11
N ASP A 114 -20.91 -4.45 -22.37
CA ASP A 114 -19.84 -3.49 -22.13
C ASP A 114 -18.85 -3.97 -21.05
N ILE A 115 -19.24 -4.99 -20.28
CA ILE A 115 -18.46 -5.62 -19.24
C ILE A 115 -17.73 -6.83 -19.83
N SER A 116 -16.41 -6.85 -19.73
CA SER A 116 -15.61 -8.00 -20.16
C SER A 116 -15.54 -9.08 -19.08
N HIS A 117 -15.37 -8.70 -17.82
CA HIS A 117 -15.21 -9.61 -16.68
C HIS A 117 -15.76 -8.93 -15.43
N CYS A 118 -16.48 -9.68 -14.60
CA CYS A 118 -17.01 -9.17 -13.34
C CYS A 118 -17.08 -10.30 -12.29
N HIS A 119 -16.45 -10.11 -11.13
CA HIS A 119 -16.47 -11.10 -10.04
C HIS A 119 -16.15 -10.48 -8.68
N ARG A 120 -16.50 -11.18 -7.59
CA ARG A 120 -16.15 -10.78 -6.22
C ARG A 120 -14.68 -11.09 -5.94
N LEU A 121 -14.02 -10.22 -5.19
CA LEU A 121 -12.65 -10.41 -4.75
C LEU A 121 -12.58 -11.04 -3.36
N GLY A 122 -11.71 -12.04 -3.21
CA GLY A 122 -11.37 -12.65 -1.93
C GLY A 122 -12.40 -13.64 -1.37
N HIS A 123 -12.09 -14.13 -0.18
CA HIS A 123 -12.91 -15.11 0.55
C HIS A 123 -14.08 -14.43 1.25
N SER A 124 -15.21 -15.14 1.32
CA SER A 124 -16.42 -14.66 1.99
C SER A 124 -16.14 -14.35 3.47
N ARG A 125 -16.61 -13.20 3.95
CA ARG A 125 -16.50 -12.77 5.35
C ARG A 125 -17.88 -12.35 5.84
N SER A 126 -18.20 -12.60 7.10
CA SER A 126 -19.51 -12.27 7.69
C SER A 126 -19.70 -10.77 7.96
N ASP A 127 -18.60 -10.04 8.17
CA ASP A 127 -18.65 -8.65 8.65
C ASP A 127 -18.92 -7.64 7.52
N LYS A 128 -18.36 -7.85 6.32
CA LYS A 128 -18.43 -6.87 5.22
C LYS A 128 -18.58 -7.54 3.86
N PRO A 129 -19.46 -7.02 2.98
CA PRO A 129 -19.56 -7.51 1.61
C PRO A 129 -18.24 -7.36 0.85
N ARG A 130 -17.88 -8.37 0.07
CA ARG A 130 -16.67 -8.37 -0.75
C ARG A 130 -16.74 -7.33 -1.86
N ALA A 131 -15.60 -6.71 -2.17
CA ALA A 131 -15.50 -5.82 -3.32
C ALA A 131 -15.77 -6.58 -4.63
N VAL A 132 -16.48 -5.95 -5.55
CA VAL A 132 -16.69 -6.45 -6.91
C VAL A 132 -15.63 -5.84 -7.82
N LEU A 133 -14.86 -6.67 -8.50
CA LEU A 133 -13.98 -6.25 -9.59
C LEU A 133 -14.80 -6.26 -10.88
N VAL A 134 -14.84 -5.12 -11.58
CA VAL A 134 -15.45 -5.01 -12.91
C VAL A 134 -14.42 -4.49 -13.91
N LYS A 135 -14.24 -5.23 -15.01
CA LYS A 135 -13.39 -4.83 -16.14
C LYS A 135 -14.26 -4.49 -17.34
N PHE A 136 -14.23 -3.24 -17.77
CA PHE A 136 -14.95 -2.74 -18.94
C PHE A 136 -14.19 -3.04 -20.24
N LYS A 137 -14.93 -3.18 -21.35
CA LYS A 137 -14.34 -3.32 -22.69
C LYS A 137 -13.72 -2.02 -23.17
N ASP A 138 -14.39 -0.89 -22.93
CA ASP A 138 -13.92 0.44 -23.30
C ASP A 138 -13.38 1.24 -22.11
N PHE A 139 -12.28 1.96 -22.35
CA PHE A 139 -11.67 2.83 -21.34
C PHE A 139 -12.45 4.14 -21.17
N SER A 140 -13.04 4.66 -22.25
CA SER A 140 -13.80 5.91 -22.20
C SER A 140 -15.07 5.73 -21.36
N LEU A 141 -15.79 4.62 -21.56
CA LEU A 141 -16.92 4.24 -20.71
C LEU A 141 -16.54 4.10 -19.23
N ARG A 142 -15.45 3.38 -18.94
CA ARG A 142 -14.92 3.26 -17.57
C ARG A 142 -14.66 4.63 -16.95
N ASN A 143 -14.04 5.54 -17.70
CA ASN A 143 -13.76 6.89 -17.21
C ASN A 143 -15.02 7.71 -16.99
N LYS A 144 -16.02 7.62 -17.88
CA LYS A 144 -17.32 8.26 -17.68
C LYS A 144 -17.94 7.82 -16.34
N ILE A 145 -17.95 6.52 -16.07
CA ILE A 145 -18.44 5.95 -14.79
C ILE A 145 -17.61 6.46 -13.60
N TRP A 146 -16.28 6.46 -13.72
CA TRP A 146 -15.38 6.94 -12.65
C TRP A 146 -15.62 8.41 -12.28
N TYR A 147 -15.80 9.27 -13.27
CA TYR A 147 -16.02 10.70 -13.04
C TYR A 147 -17.45 11.01 -12.59
N SER A 148 -18.44 10.17 -12.92
CA SER A 148 -19.81 10.28 -12.41
C SER A 148 -20.01 9.72 -10.99
N LYS A 149 -18.98 9.17 -10.34
CA LYS A 149 -19.10 8.49 -9.04
C LYS A 149 -19.71 9.32 -7.90
N SER A 150 -19.81 10.64 -8.04
CA SER A 150 -20.55 11.49 -7.09
C SER A 150 -22.04 11.16 -7.02
N GLY A 151 -22.63 10.56 -8.06
CA GLY A 151 -24.01 10.07 -8.05
C GLY A 151 -24.23 8.89 -7.09
N LEU A 152 -23.17 8.20 -6.67
CA LEU A 152 -23.23 7.11 -5.68
C LEU A 152 -23.21 7.61 -4.23
N LYS A 153 -23.17 8.93 -4.00
CA LYS A 153 -23.27 9.46 -2.63
C LYS A 153 -24.62 9.03 -2.04
N ASN A 154 -24.61 8.66 -0.75
CA ASN A 154 -25.77 8.18 0.01
C ASN A 154 -26.35 6.81 -0.40
N SER A 155 -25.83 6.14 -1.44
CA SER A 155 -26.28 4.77 -1.78
C SER A 155 -25.59 3.68 -0.94
N GLY A 156 -24.57 4.04 -0.15
CA GLY A 156 -23.71 3.09 0.56
C GLY A 156 -22.68 2.40 -0.35
N ILE A 157 -22.65 2.73 -1.65
CA ILE A 157 -21.75 2.15 -2.65
C ILE A 157 -20.61 3.12 -2.91
N THR A 158 -19.39 2.60 -3.04
CA THR A 158 -18.22 3.41 -3.41
C THR A 158 -17.41 2.78 -4.54
N LEU A 159 -16.79 3.64 -5.35
CA LEU A 159 -15.89 3.23 -6.43
C LEU A 159 -14.44 3.55 -6.07
N SER A 160 -13.54 2.61 -6.35
CA SER A 160 -12.10 2.84 -6.31
C SER A 160 -11.41 2.31 -7.57
N GLU A 161 -10.29 2.92 -7.96
CA GLU A 161 -9.44 2.34 -9.01
C GLU A 161 -8.75 1.08 -8.50
N PHE A 162 -8.52 0.11 -9.40
CA PHE A 162 -7.81 -1.11 -9.05
C PHE A 162 -6.29 -0.92 -9.16
N LEU A 163 -5.72 -0.20 -8.19
CA LEU A 163 -4.29 0.11 -8.11
C LEU A 163 -3.42 -1.15 -7.98
N THR A 164 -2.17 -1.09 -8.41
CA THR A 164 -1.15 -2.10 -8.08
C THR A 164 -0.87 -2.08 -6.57
N LYS A 165 -0.20 -3.12 -6.06
CA LYS A 165 0.09 -3.23 -4.63
C LYS A 165 0.88 -2.01 -4.11
N GLU A 166 1.94 -1.62 -4.81
CA GLU A 166 2.81 -0.51 -4.42
C GLU A 166 2.07 0.83 -4.42
N ARG A 167 1.31 1.12 -5.48
CA ARG A 167 0.51 2.35 -5.57
C ARG A 167 -0.61 2.39 -4.53
N HIS A 168 -1.23 1.24 -4.24
CA HIS A 168 -2.23 1.15 -3.18
C HIS A 168 -1.62 1.42 -1.81
N SER A 169 -0.48 0.82 -1.49
CA SER A 169 0.27 1.10 -0.26
C SER A 169 0.64 2.58 -0.15
N THR A 170 1.11 3.19 -1.25
CA THR A 170 1.40 4.62 -1.34
C THR A 170 0.16 5.47 -1.08
N PHE A 171 -1.00 5.09 -1.66
CA PHE A 171 -2.27 5.77 -1.43
C PHE A 171 -2.72 5.73 0.03
N VAL A 172 -2.60 4.56 0.67
CA VAL A 172 -2.93 4.39 2.09
C VAL A 172 -2.01 5.24 2.96
N ALA A 173 -0.70 5.18 2.73
CA ALA A 173 0.28 5.98 3.45
C ALA A 173 0.04 7.50 3.26
N ALA A 174 -0.25 7.94 2.04
CA ALA A 174 -0.56 9.33 1.74
C ALA A 174 -1.81 9.81 2.48
N ARG A 175 -2.87 8.99 2.53
CA ARG A 175 -4.08 9.31 3.29
C ARG A 175 -3.86 9.39 4.79
N GLN A 176 -3.02 8.52 5.35
CA GLN A 176 -2.66 8.55 6.77
C GLN A 176 -1.89 9.81 7.14
N ARG A 177 -1.01 10.29 6.24
CA ARG A 177 -0.16 11.46 6.51
C ARG A 177 -0.82 12.80 6.21
N LEU A 178 -1.50 12.91 5.06
CA LEU A 178 -2.02 14.18 4.54
C LEU A 178 -3.53 14.34 4.74
N GLY A 179 -4.22 13.25 5.10
CA GLY A 179 -5.67 13.20 5.19
C GLY A 179 -6.35 12.91 3.84
N VAL A 180 -7.66 12.63 3.92
CA VAL A 180 -8.47 12.18 2.77
C VAL A 180 -8.73 13.30 1.75
N SER A 181 -8.81 14.56 2.20
CA SER A 181 -9.08 15.71 1.32
C SER A 181 -7.90 16.07 0.42
N LYS A 182 -6.67 15.81 0.88
CA LYS A 182 -5.43 16.10 0.14
C LYS A 182 -4.89 14.92 -0.65
N CYS A 183 -5.62 13.79 -0.71
CA CYS A 183 -5.16 12.58 -1.35
C CYS A 183 -6.27 11.80 -2.06
N TRP A 184 -6.15 11.64 -3.38
CA TRP A 184 -7.08 10.87 -4.23
C TRP A 184 -6.32 10.11 -5.33
N THR A 185 -7.05 9.29 -6.09
CA THR A 185 -6.48 8.58 -7.25
C THR A 185 -7.02 9.19 -8.54
N LYS A 186 -6.16 9.24 -9.56
CA LYS A 186 -6.53 9.67 -10.91
C LYS A 186 -5.70 8.91 -11.94
N ASP A 187 -6.37 8.20 -12.85
CA ASP A 187 -5.76 7.45 -13.94
C ASP A 187 -4.68 6.46 -13.46
N GLY A 188 -4.91 5.84 -12.29
CA GLY A 188 -3.97 4.93 -11.66
C GLY A 188 -2.79 5.60 -10.95
N TYR A 189 -2.69 6.93 -10.91
CA TYR A 189 -1.73 7.67 -10.08
C TYR A 189 -2.34 8.04 -8.73
N VAL A 190 -1.50 8.16 -7.71
CA VAL A 190 -1.87 8.81 -6.45
C VAL A 190 -1.58 10.29 -6.60
N VAL A 191 -2.58 11.13 -6.36
CA VAL A 191 -2.44 12.58 -6.39
C VAL A 191 -2.44 13.08 -4.96
N VAL A 192 -1.43 13.85 -4.60
CA VAL A 192 -1.28 14.47 -3.28
C VAL A 192 -1.17 15.99 -3.40
N VAL A 193 -1.68 16.69 -2.38
CA VAL A 193 -1.54 18.14 -2.25
C VAL A 193 -0.57 18.45 -1.12
N GLY A 194 0.52 19.14 -1.44
CA GLY A 194 1.54 19.57 -0.49
C GLY A 194 1.04 20.62 0.51
N ALA A 195 1.88 20.97 1.48
CA ALA A 195 1.58 22.05 2.42
C ALA A 195 1.52 23.43 1.74
N ASP A 196 2.27 23.58 0.65
CA ASP A 196 2.31 24.73 -0.26
C ASP A 196 1.09 24.82 -1.20
N GLY A 197 0.21 23.82 -1.18
CA GLY A 197 -0.95 23.72 -2.08
C GLY A 197 -0.63 23.18 -3.47
N SER A 198 0.63 22.81 -3.76
CA SER A 198 0.98 22.22 -5.05
C SER A 198 0.45 20.79 -5.16
N GLN A 199 0.01 20.43 -6.38
CA GLN A 199 -0.47 19.08 -6.67
C GLN A 199 0.62 18.26 -7.34
N SER A 200 0.92 17.11 -6.76
CA SER A 200 1.94 16.19 -7.26
C SER A 200 1.34 14.80 -7.50
N ARG A 201 1.77 14.14 -8.57
CA ARG A 201 1.45 12.74 -8.84
C ARG A 201 2.59 11.88 -8.36
N ILE A 202 2.25 10.87 -7.56
CA ILE A 202 3.22 9.94 -7.00
C ILE A 202 2.80 8.50 -7.27
N LEU A 203 3.80 7.64 -7.32
CA LEU A 203 3.70 6.20 -7.53
C LEU A 203 4.24 5.42 -6.33
N THR A 204 5.21 5.98 -5.62
CA THR A 204 5.95 5.30 -4.55
C THR A 204 5.88 6.05 -3.23
N VAL A 205 6.11 5.33 -2.13
CA VAL A 205 6.25 5.93 -0.80
C VAL A 205 7.50 6.82 -0.72
N GLY A 206 8.54 6.53 -1.50
CA GLY A 206 9.74 7.38 -1.58
C GLY A 206 9.41 8.78 -2.08
N GLU A 207 8.58 8.90 -3.12
CA GLU A 207 8.09 10.18 -3.62
C GLU A 207 7.18 10.89 -2.60
N LEU A 208 6.36 10.13 -1.85
CA LEU A 208 5.58 10.68 -0.75
C LEU A 208 6.49 11.28 0.35
N ASN A 209 7.57 10.58 0.71
CA ASN A 209 8.53 11.04 1.71
C ASN A 209 9.23 12.33 1.28
N ALA A 210 9.47 12.53 -0.03
CA ALA A 210 10.07 13.75 -0.54
C ALA A 210 9.13 14.97 -0.43
N ILE A 211 7.82 14.76 -0.55
CA ILE A 211 6.80 15.82 -0.49
C ILE A 211 6.39 16.12 0.96
N SER A 212 6.29 15.07 1.77
CA SER A 212 5.93 15.14 3.19
C SER A 212 6.87 14.20 3.95
N PRO A 213 8.04 14.70 4.38
CA PRO A 213 8.94 13.95 5.24
C PRO A 213 8.17 13.46 6.46
N LEU A 214 8.46 12.23 6.89
CA LEU A 214 7.98 11.79 8.19
C LEU A 214 8.54 12.76 9.24
N PRO A 215 7.78 13.12 10.28
CA PRO A 215 8.35 13.81 11.43
C PRO A 215 9.56 13.00 11.91
N HIS A 216 10.75 13.59 11.86
CA HIS A 216 11.95 13.02 12.49
C HIS A 216 11.59 12.70 13.95
N ASP A 217 11.94 11.49 14.41
CA ASP A 217 11.68 10.94 15.75
C ASP A 217 11.41 12.02 16.82
N ALA A 218 10.13 12.33 17.02
CA ALA A 218 9.72 12.86 18.30
C ALA A 218 9.83 11.69 19.29
N PRO A 219 10.52 11.84 20.43
CA PRO A 219 10.63 10.76 21.40
C PRO A 219 9.24 10.28 21.76
N LEU A 220 9.07 8.95 21.79
CA LEU A 220 7.88 8.26 22.28
C LEU A 220 7.43 8.90 23.60
N SER A 221 6.50 9.85 23.52
CA SER A 221 5.72 10.29 24.66
C SER A 221 4.78 9.15 24.97
N THR A 222 5.18 8.36 25.98
CA THR A 222 4.36 7.38 26.68
C THR A 222 3.06 8.05 27.11
N SER A 223 2.00 7.83 26.32
CA SER A 223 0.63 8.13 26.76
C SER A 223 0.31 7.16 27.88
N SER A 224 0.38 7.64 29.11
CA SER A 224 -0.19 7.03 30.30
C SER A 224 -1.66 6.72 30.06
N ALA A 225 -2.07 5.50 30.41
CA ALA A 225 -3.46 5.08 30.47
C ALA A 225 -4.24 5.97 31.47
N PRO A 226 -5.53 6.23 31.24
CA PRO A 226 -6.35 6.97 32.21
C PRO A 226 -6.52 6.16 33.51
N PRO A 227 -6.54 6.83 34.68
CA PRO A 227 -6.65 6.15 35.95
C PRO A 227 -8.07 5.60 36.14
N VAL A 228 -8.12 4.33 36.54
CA VAL A 228 -9.33 3.65 36.99
C VAL A 228 -9.75 4.28 38.32
N SER A 229 -10.89 4.97 38.35
CA SER A 229 -11.46 5.50 39.58
C SER A 229 -12.07 4.36 40.39
N SER A 230 -11.41 4.01 41.49
CA SER A 230 -11.94 3.22 42.58
C SER A 230 -12.92 4.03 43.42
N GLY A 231 -14.07 3.43 43.75
CA GLY A 231 -15.06 3.94 44.70
C GLY A 231 -15.89 2.76 45.24
N PRO A 232 -16.33 2.79 46.52
CA PRO A 232 -16.02 1.72 47.44
C PRO A 232 -17.08 0.62 47.56
N SER A 233 -16.59 -0.56 47.91
CA SER A 233 -17.34 -1.68 48.50
C SER A 233 -18.07 -1.25 49.77
N ASN A 234 -19.39 -1.43 49.80
CA ASN A 234 -20.15 -1.48 51.05
C ASN A 234 -20.88 -2.82 51.16
N THR A 235 -20.59 -3.50 52.26
CA THR A 235 -21.07 -4.83 52.63
C THR A 235 -22.42 -4.75 53.33
N GLY A 236 -23.36 -5.59 52.88
CA GLY A 236 -24.34 -6.28 53.73
C GLY A 236 -25.63 -5.55 54.12
N LYS A 237 -26.76 -6.04 53.60
CA LYS A 237 -27.81 -6.65 54.44
C LYS A 237 -28.82 -7.43 53.62
N VAL A 238 -29.11 -8.61 54.15
CA VAL A 238 -30.09 -9.62 53.72
C VAL A 238 -31.51 -9.13 53.99
N SER A 239 -32.43 -9.35 53.06
CA SER A 239 -33.81 -9.75 53.40
C SER A 239 -34.53 -10.42 52.22
N ASN A 240 -35.00 -11.63 52.48
CA ASN A 240 -35.89 -12.45 51.67
C ASN A 240 -37.23 -11.75 51.44
N ILE A 241 -37.74 -11.70 50.20
CA ILE A 241 -39.19 -11.82 49.95
C ILE A 241 -39.44 -12.73 48.72
N ARG A 242 -40.43 -13.58 48.93
CA ARG A 242 -40.89 -14.76 48.21
C ARG A 242 -41.99 -14.40 47.18
N THR A 243 -42.23 -15.32 46.23
CA THR A 243 -43.43 -15.49 45.36
C THR A 243 -43.61 -14.48 44.21
N LYS A 244 -44.11 -14.82 43.01
CA LYS A 244 -45.02 -15.90 42.57
C LYS A 244 -44.84 -16.18 41.07
N ARG A 245 -44.92 -17.47 40.74
CA ARG A 245 -45.12 -18.07 39.42
C ARG A 245 -46.55 -17.77 38.94
N ALA A 246 -46.74 -17.41 37.67
CA ALA A 246 -48.03 -17.52 36.98
C ALA A 246 -47.81 -17.98 35.54
N ILE A 247 -48.41 -19.12 35.23
CA ILE A 247 -48.52 -19.79 33.93
C ILE A 247 -50.02 -19.79 33.57
N LYS A 248 -50.32 -19.85 32.27
CA LYS A 248 -51.60 -20.04 31.54
C LYS A 248 -52.34 -18.76 31.14
N LYS A 249 -52.91 -18.66 29.94
CA LYS A 249 -53.32 -19.70 28.97
C LYS A 249 -52.64 -19.55 27.62
#